data_AF-R5XL41-F1
#
_entry.id   AF-R5XL41-F1
#
_cell.length_a   1.000
_cell.length_b   1.000
_cell.length_c   1.000
_cell.angle_alpha   90.00
_cell.angle_beta   90.00
_cell.angle_gamma   90.00
#
_symmetry.space_group_name_H-M   'P 1'
#
loop_
_entity.id
_entity.type
_entity.pdbx_description
1 polymer ?
#
loop_
_entity_poly.entity_id
_entity_poly.type
_entity_poly.pdbx_seq_one_letter_code
_entity_poly.pdbx_strand_id
1 'polypeptide(L)'
;MQQIKRECLAYELSKLKESSKEAVESLKGFTGFKEYMHIDRAVQNELEEIILAASEQESSQLILVCGSVGDGKSHIISYFKNKYPEIMSKFTLHNDATESLEPNKTSMDTLNDLLEGFTDEKIDNSRQKLILAINLGTLNNFIDSDYGKRFTKLREFVNEKKILERSIIDNKFDANKNIQFVNFSDYSLYTLKDGKVESEYIKSLIKKITDKSENNIFYKSYQNSCINCLNESRCPIKSNYELLSEDKSQDAIVDLLVQCIIKNKIIISTRALLNFIYDLLINRSHIDINDPMFKDKIGRLKNEEYINSLTPNIIFDHEELSFIFQSLHTLDPLNVRNEKVDDFIIKFNNSIEINEFFDEYIDYPKGYIDRFNGINFEEKTHQKLKKELLKLFIRSYYMCGKGDLFNLNDQVYNDFMKYVYYWNKGEKPKLQNLYNDVKNGILKWNGNAEKNSINIFIGKNQIKYKVSEEIELKPDLTNLPYNNENKLKKFLTTIEVKYKSDRLTGSCEIDIDFPLYELLIRVGNGYRPNRKDRNHFIKFMESMNKIEEAGSQNSKLVFTEKNRQDNKKFRLEYDEEFEIYKFMEI
;
A
#
# COMPACT_ATOMS: atom_id res chain seq x y z
N MET A 1 -24.74 7.20 -41.53
CA MET A 1 -24.10 8.01 -40.46
C MET A 1 -22.60 7.78 -40.53
N GLN A 2 -21.85 8.76 -41.05
CA GLN A 2 -20.39 8.70 -41.08
C GLN A 2 -19.85 8.66 -39.65
N GLN A 3 -19.05 7.64 -39.34
CA GLN A 3 -18.22 7.58 -38.13
C GLN A 3 -17.30 8.80 -38.15
N ILE A 4 -17.60 9.81 -37.35
CA ILE A 4 -16.64 10.86 -37.03
C ILE A 4 -15.45 10.15 -36.37
N LYS A 5 -14.30 10.16 -37.05
CA LYS A 5 -13.04 9.65 -36.51
C LYS A 5 -12.76 10.39 -35.20
N ARG A 6 -12.93 9.67 -34.09
CA ARG A 6 -12.65 10.12 -32.72
C ARG A 6 -11.13 10.13 -32.48
N GLU A 7 -10.40 10.93 -33.26
CA GLU A 7 -8.95 11.07 -33.12
C GLU A 7 -8.64 12.09 -32.00
N CYS A 8 -8.48 11.57 -30.77
CA CYS A 8 -8.04 12.32 -29.60
C CYS A 8 -7.44 11.37 -28.56
N LEU A 9 -6.34 11.77 -27.92
CA LEU A 9 -5.71 11.04 -26.82
C LEU A 9 -6.71 10.67 -25.72
N ALA A 10 -7.65 11.55 -25.40
CA ALA A 10 -8.66 11.32 -24.37
C ALA A 10 -9.53 10.07 -24.62
N TYR A 11 -9.77 9.71 -25.88
CA TYR A 11 -10.50 8.48 -26.24
C TYR A 11 -9.63 7.23 -26.08
N GLU A 12 -8.34 7.30 -26.42
CA GLU A 12 -7.43 6.19 -26.16
C GLU A 12 -7.27 5.95 -24.65
N LEU A 13 -7.08 7.02 -23.87
CA LEU A 13 -7.03 6.96 -22.41
C LEU A 13 -8.32 6.37 -21.81
N SER A 14 -9.48 6.58 -22.42
CA SER A 14 -10.75 6.02 -21.91
C SER A 14 -10.79 4.50 -21.86
N LYS A 15 -9.90 3.81 -22.58
CA LYS A 15 -9.75 2.34 -22.50
C LYS A 15 -9.23 1.87 -21.14
N LEU A 16 -8.59 2.76 -20.37
CA LEU A 16 -8.05 2.49 -19.03
C LEU A 16 -9.11 2.49 -17.92
N LYS A 17 -10.32 2.99 -18.19
CA LYS A 17 -11.42 3.05 -17.22
C LYS A 17 -11.84 1.67 -16.74
N GLU A 18 -12.26 1.55 -15.48
CA GLU A 18 -12.83 0.29 -14.98
C GLU A 18 -14.09 -0.15 -15.74
N SER A 19 -14.86 0.80 -16.28
CA SER A 19 -16.07 0.54 -17.08
C SER A 19 -15.79 0.22 -18.55
N SER A 20 -14.53 0.26 -18.98
CA SER A 20 -14.12 -0.09 -20.34
C SER A 20 -14.35 -1.58 -20.61
N LYS A 21 -14.69 -1.92 -21.85
CA LYS A 21 -14.72 -3.33 -22.29
C LYS A 21 -13.35 -4.01 -22.12
N GLU A 22 -12.27 -3.24 -22.24
CA GLU A 22 -10.91 -3.74 -22.07
C GLU A 22 -10.59 -4.10 -20.62
N ALA A 23 -11.33 -3.57 -19.64
CA ALA A 23 -11.14 -3.86 -18.22
C ALA A 23 -11.84 -5.16 -17.76
N VAL A 24 -12.69 -5.77 -18.59
CA VAL A 24 -13.43 -7.00 -18.28
C VAL A 24 -12.61 -8.21 -18.71
N GLU A 25 -12.22 -9.07 -17.77
CA GLU A 25 -11.52 -10.32 -18.06
C GLU A 25 -12.49 -11.46 -18.41
N SER A 26 -12.19 -12.19 -19.49
CA SER A 26 -13.00 -13.34 -19.90
C SER A 26 -12.14 -14.44 -20.52
N LEU A 27 -12.50 -15.69 -20.29
CA LEU A 27 -11.84 -16.85 -20.91
C LEU A 27 -12.02 -16.94 -22.43
N LYS A 28 -12.86 -16.08 -23.02
CA LYS A 28 -13.26 -16.12 -24.43
C LYS A 28 -12.34 -15.31 -25.35
N GLY A 29 -11.47 -14.44 -24.82
CA GLY A 29 -10.49 -13.74 -25.65
C GLY A 29 -9.57 -12.79 -24.89
N PHE A 30 -8.31 -12.76 -25.31
CA PHE A 30 -7.29 -11.81 -24.88
C PHE A 30 -7.08 -10.81 -26.02
N THR A 31 -7.46 -9.54 -25.81
CA THR A 31 -7.45 -8.51 -26.87
C THR A 31 -6.02 -8.04 -27.12
N GLY A 32 -5.74 -7.49 -28.31
CA GLY A 32 -4.43 -6.89 -28.59
C GLY A 32 -4.09 -5.72 -27.66
N PHE A 33 -5.09 -5.02 -27.12
CA PHE A 33 -4.88 -4.00 -26.09
C PHE A 33 -4.41 -4.61 -24.76
N LYS A 34 -5.03 -5.71 -24.33
CA LYS A 34 -4.60 -6.43 -23.12
C LYS A 34 -3.20 -7.00 -23.26
N GLU A 35 -2.87 -7.52 -24.44
CA GLU A 35 -1.51 -7.98 -24.75
C GLU A 35 -0.52 -6.82 -24.72
N TYR A 36 -0.87 -5.67 -25.28
CA TYR A 36 -0.04 -4.48 -25.19
C TYR A 36 0.16 -4.02 -23.73
N MET A 37 -0.90 -3.96 -22.93
CA MET A 37 -0.86 -3.50 -21.54
C MET A 37 -0.32 -4.54 -20.55
N HIS A 38 -0.11 -5.79 -20.98
CA HIS A 38 0.44 -6.84 -20.14
C HIS A 38 1.86 -6.50 -19.69
N ILE A 39 2.14 -6.76 -18.41
CA ILE A 39 3.44 -6.57 -17.77
C ILE A 39 3.75 -7.84 -17.00
N ASP A 40 4.88 -8.44 -17.33
CA ASP A 40 5.34 -9.66 -16.68
C ASP A 40 5.57 -9.41 -15.17
N ARG A 41 5.13 -10.37 -14.36
CA ARG A 41 5.33 -10.35 -12.90
C ARG A 41 6.15 -11.56 -12.47
N ALA A 42 6.90 -11.44 -11.38
CA ALA A 42 7.66 -12.59 -10.85
C ALA A 42 6.76 -13.79 -10.53
N VAL A 43 5.56 -13.56 -10.00
CA VAL A 43 4.55 -14.61 -9.75
C VAL A 43 4.08 -15.34 -11.02
N GLN A 44 4.09 -14.65 -12.16
CA GLN A 44 3.73 -15.25 -13.44
C GLN A 44 4.77 -16.27 -13.87
N ASN A 45 6.07 -15.97 -13.68
CA ASN A 45 7.14 -16.91 -14.03
C ASN A 45 7.06 -18.18 -13.17
N GLU A 46 6.80 -18.05 -11.86
CA GLU A 46 6.59 -19.22 -10.98
C GLU A 46 5.39 -20.06 -11.44
N LEU A 47 4.27 -19.41 -11.78
CA LEU A 47 3.09 -20.12 -12.28
C LEU A 47 3.35 -20.78 -13.64
N GLU A 48 4.11 -20.13 -14.52
CA GLU A 48 4.51 -20.68 -15.82
C GLU A 48 5.31 -21.97 -15.65
N GLU A 49 6.32 -21.96 -14.78
CA GLU A 49 7.13 -23.15 -14.46
C GLU A 49 6.28 -24.30 -13.91
N ILE A 50 5.36 -24.01 -12.98
CA ILE A 50 4.46 -25.02 -12.40
C ILE A 50 3.52 -25.59 -13.46
N ILE A 51 2.93 -24.74 -14.31
CA ILE A 51 2.02 -25.20 -15.37
C ILE A 51 2.76 -26.11 -16.36
N LEU A 52 3.96 -25.70 -16.79
CA LEU A 52 4.77 -26.49 -17.72
C LEU A 52 5.11 -27.86 -17.13
N ALA A 53 5.65 -27.90 -15.91
CA ALA A 53 6.03 -29.14 -15.24
C ALA A 53 4.82 -30.04 -14.94
N ALA A 54 3.71 -29.48 -14.45
CA ALA A 54 2.48 -30.23 -14.21
C ALA A 54 1.87 -30.77 -15.50
N SER A 55 2.07 -30.11 -16.64
CA SER A 55 1.56 -30.56 -17.93
C SER A 55 2.20 -31.85 -18.44
N GLU A 56 3.39 -32.17 -17.94
CA GLU A 56 4.17 -33.38 -18.29
C GLU A 56 3.90 -34.56 -17.36
N GLN A 57 3.33 -34.33 -16.17
CA GLN A 57 2.99 -35.41 -15.23
C GLN A 57 1.87 -36.32 -15.76
N GLU A 58 1.96 -37.62 -15.49
CA GLU A 58 0.86 -38.55 -15.82
C GLU A 58 -0.25 -38.58 -14.76
N SER A 59 0.10 -38.27 -13.51
CA SER A 59 -0.82 -38.22 -12.38
C SER A 59 -1.72 -36.98 -12.40
N SER A 60 -2.74 -36.99 -11.55
CA SER A 60 -3.57 -35.81 -11.30
C SER A 60 -2.73 -34.63 -10.83
N GLN A 61 -3.08 -33.42 -11.29
CA GLN A 61 -2.40 -32.18 -10.92
C GLN A 61 -3.43 -31.08 -10.64
N LEU A 62 -3.48 -30.62 -9.39
CA LEU A 62 -4.26 -29.48 -8.95
C LEU A 62 -3.32 -28.29 -8.73
N ILE A 63 -3.48 -27.23 -9.52
CA ILE A 63 -2.75 -25.97 -9.34
C ILE A 63 -3.71 -24.95 -8.74
N LEU A 64 -3.47 -24.60 -7.48
CA LEU A 64 -4.19 -23.56 -6.78
C LEU A 64 -3.56 -22.20 -7.06
N VAL A 65 -4.26 -21.34 -7.79
CA VAL A 65 -3.88 -19.96 -8.02
C VAL A 65 -4.58 -19.12 -6.95
N CYS A 66 -3.88 -18.89 -5.84
CA CYS A 66 -4.40 -18.20 -4.67
C CYS A 66 -4.17 -16.68 -4.78
N GLY A 67 -5.07 -15.90 -4.18
CA GLY A 67 -4.89 -14.46 -4.00
C GLY A 67 -6.20 -13.71 -3.80
N SER A 68 -6.10 -12.42 -3.51
CA SER A 68 -7.24 -11.53 -3.30
C SER A 68 -7.94 -11.13 -4.61
N VAL A 69 -9.11 -10.50 -4.49
CA VAL A 69 -9.83 -9.92 -5.63
C VAL A 69 -8.95 -8.80 -6.21
N GLY A 70 -8.73 -8.83 -7.53
CA GLY A 70 -7.94 -7.82 -8.23
C GLY A 70 -6.43 -8.11 -8.34
N ASP A 71 -5.94 -9.20 -7.78
CA ASP A 71 -4.52 -9.61 -7.89
C ASP A 71 -4.08 -10.02 -9.31
N GLY A 72 -5.03 -10.13 -10.25
CA GLY A 72 -4.74 -10.43 -11.66
C GLY A 72 -4.73 -11.92 -12.00
N LYS A 73 -5.23 -12.80 -11.12
CA LYS A 73 -5.30 -14.26 -11.34
C LYS A 73 -5.92 -14.63 -12.69
N SER A 74 -7.14 -14.14 -12.94
CA SER A 74 -7.88 -14.43 -14.17
C SER A 74 -7.22 -13.83 -15.41
N HIS A 75 -6.54 -12.69 -15.28
CA HIS A 75 -5.77 -12.06 -16.35
C HIS A 75 -4.59 -12.95 -16.77
N ILE A 76 -3.80 -13.43 -15.80
CA ILE A 76 -2.65 -14.32 -16.05
C ILE A 76 -3.09 -15.65 -16.67
N ILE A 77 -4.17 -16.27 -16.17
CA ILE A 77 -4.71 -17.50 -16.77
C ILE A 77 -5.14 -17.27 -18.22
N SER A 78 -5.78 -16.12 -18.50
CA SER A 78 -6.21 -15.76 -19.86
C SER A 78 -5.01 -15.48 -20.78
N TYR A 79 -3.95 -14.85 -20.25
CA TYR A 79 -2.68 -14.64 -20.94
C TYR A 79 -2.02 -15.98 -21.30
N PHE A 80 -1.90 -16.93 -20.36
CA PHE A 80 -1.32 -18.24 -20.65
C PHE A 80 -2.15 -19.05 -21.64
N LYS A 81 -3.48 -18.97 -21.57
CA LYS A 81 -4.36 -19.60 -22.58
C LYS A 81 -4.07 -19.08 -23.99
N ASN A 82 -3.74 -17.80 -24.13
CA ASN A 82 -3.37 -17.18 -25.40
C ASN A 82 -1.93 -17.54 -25.84
N LYS A 83 -0.97 -17.52 -24.90
CA LYS A 83 0.46 -17.78 -25.16
C LYS A 83 0.76 -19.26 -25.40
N TYR A 84 0.10 -20.16 -24.66
CA TYR A 84 0.35 -21.61 -24.64
C TYR A 84 -0.93 -22.43 -24.83
N PRO A 85 -1.63 -22.29 -25.97
CA PRO A 85 -2.93 -22.93 -26.18
C PRO A 85 -2.87 -24.47 -26.05
N GLU A 86 -1.82 -25.10 -26.57
CA GLU A 86 -1.65 -26.55 -26.51
C GLU A 86 -1.45 -27.07 -25.08
N ILE A 87 -0.61 -26.42 -24.29
CA ILE A 87 -0.35 -26.80 -22.89
C ILE A 87 -1.62 -26.57 -22.05
N MET A 88 -2.24 -25.40 -22.18
CA MET A 88 -3.41 -25.02 -21.40
C MET A 88 -4.63 -25.88 -21.73
N SER A 89 -4.72 -26.45 -22.94
CA SER A 89 -5.79 -27.38 -23.31
C SER A 89 -5.79 -28.69 -22.50
N LYS A 90 -4.66 -29.04 -21.87
CA LYS A 90 -4.55 -30.22 -21.00
C LYS A 90 -5.18 -30.02 -19.62
N PHE A 91 -5.52 -28.79 -19.25
CA PHE A 91 -6.06 -28.43 -17.95
C PHE A 91 -7.52 -28.00 -18.06
N THR A 92 -8.34 -28.45 -17.12
CA THR A 92 -9.61 -27.78 -16.82
C THR A 92 -9.28 -26.45 -16.13
N LEU A 93 -9.87 -25.35 -16.60
CA LEU A 93 -9.62 -24.01 -16.04
C LEU A 93 -10.88 -23.52 -15.31
N HIS A 94 -10.70 -23.03 -14.08
CA HIS A 94 -11.76 -22.37 -13.34
C HIS A 94 -11.25 -21.03 -12.77
N ASN A 95 -11.78 -19.92 -13.30
CA ASN A 95 -11.23 -18.58 -13.09
C ASN A 95 -11.70 -17.88 -11.81
N ASP A 96 -12.81 -18.33 -11.22
CA ASP A 96 -13.34 -17.77 -9.99
C ASP A 96 -14.17 -18.81 -9.24
N ALA A 97 -13.57 -19.37 -8.18
CA ALA A 97 -14.20 -20.28 -7.24
C ALA A 97 -15.46 -19.73 -6.53
N THR A 98 -15.79 -18.44 -6.69
CA THR A 98 -16.99 -17.82 -6.10
C THR A 98 -18.19 -17.79 -7.05
N GLU A 99 -18.02 -18.13 -8.33
CA GLU A 99 -19.11 -18.23 -9.28
C GLU A 99 -19.79 -19.61 -9.21
N SER A 100 -21.12 -19.64 -9.07
CA SER A 100 -21.87 -20.88 -9.21
C SER A 100 -22.03 -21.23 -10.70
N LEU A 101 -21.78 -22.49 -11.06
CA LEU A 101 -21.98 -22.96 -12.44
C LEU A 101 -23.48 -23.09 -12.79
N GLU A 102 -24.35 -23.15 -11.78
CA GLU A 102 -25.79 -23.34 -11.91
C GLU A 102 -26.57 -22.40 -10.97
N PRO A 103 -27.77 -21.93 -11.35
CA PRO A 103 -28.60 -21.02 -10.53
C PRO A 103 -28.97 -21.58 -9.14
N ASN A 104 -28.97 -22.91 -9.00
CA ASN A 104 -29.45 -23.61 -7.81
C ASN A 104 -28.31 -24.17 -6.93
N LYS A 105 -27.04 -24.00 -7.34
CA LYS A 105 -25.87 -24.50 -6.59
C LYS A 105 -25.15 -23.36 -5.90
N THR A 106 -24.62 -23.63 -4.71
CA THR A 106 -23.69 -22.71 -4.06
C THR A 106 -22.29 -22.81 -4.70
N SER A 107 -21.43 -21.84 -4.42
CA SER A 107 -20.01 -21.90 -4.80
C SER A 107 -19.29 -23.09 -4.15
N MET A 108 -19.71 -23.50 -2.95
CA MET A 108 -19.14 -24.68 -2.25
C MET A 108 -19.54 -25.99 -2.94
N ASP A 109 -20.79 -26.11 -3.38
CA ASP A 109 -21.24 -27.28 -4.15
C ASP A 109 -20.47 -27.39 -5.48
N THR A 110 -20.29 -26.24 -6.14
CA THR A 110 -19.51 -26.12 -7.37
C THR A 110 -18.06 -26.54 -7.17
N LEU A 111 -17.43 -26.11 -6.06
CA LEU A 111 -16.07 -26.51 -5.71
C LEU A 111 -15.94 -28.00 -5.41
N ASN A 112 -16.90 -28.58 -4.68
CA ASN A 112 -16.93 -30.02 -4.40
C ASN A 112 -17.00 -30.83 -5.70
N ASP A 113 -17.86 -30.42 -6.64
CA ASP A 113 -17.99 -31.08 -7.95
C ASP A 113 -16.70 -30.96 -8.78
N LEU A 114 -16.11 -29.76 -8.82
CA LEU A 114 -14.89 -29.46 -9.58
C LEU A 114 -13.68 -30.27 -9.06
N LEU A 115 -13.58 -30.39 -7.73
CA LEU A 115 -12.49 -31.05 -7.03
C LEU A 115 -12.70 -32.57 -6.87
N GLU A 116 -13.80 -33.15 -7.38
CA GLU A 116 -14.14 -34.57 -7.16
C GLU A 116 -12.99 -35.54 -7.51
N GLY A 117 -12.21 -35.27 -8.56
CA GLY A 117 -11.03 -36.09 -8.93
C GLY A 117 -9.80 -35.92 -8.04
N PHE A 118 -9.87 -35.02 -7.05
CA PHE A 118 -8.84 -34.73 -6.05
C PHE A 118 -9.28 -35.08 -4.63
N THR A 119 -10.37 -35.83 -4.46
CA THR A 119 -10.75 -36.44 -3.17
C THR A 119 -9.67 -37.43 -2.72
N ASP A 120 -9.58 -37.70 -1.41
CA ASP A 120 -8.54 -38.56 -0.85
C ASP A 120 -8.51 -39.96 -1.49
N GLU A 121 -9.68 -40.48 -1.90
CA GLU A 121 -9.85 -41.77 -2.57
C GLU A 121 -9.38 -41.77 -4.04
N LYS A 122 -9.47 -40.63 -4.73
CA LYS A 122 -9.28 -40.53 -6.19
C LYS A 122 -7.98 -39.86 -6.58
N ILE A 123 -7.41 -38.99 -5.76
CA ILE A 123 -6.28 -38.13 -6.13
C ILE A 123 -5.06 -38.91 -6.65
N ASP A 124 -4.76 -40.08 -6.08
CA ASP A 124 -3.60 -40.89 -6.45
C ASP A 124 -3.80 -41.64 -7.79
N ASN A 125 -5.06 -41.88 -8.19
CA ASN A 125 -5.42 -42.67 -9.37
C ASN A 125 -6.03 -41.84 -10.51
N SER A 126 -6.41 -40.60 -10.22
CA SER A 126 -6.95 -39.65 -11.17
C SER A 126 -5.86 -39.16 -12.13
N ARG A 127 -6.27 -38.80 -13.34
CA ARG A 127 -5.42 -38.09 -14.33
C ARG A 127 -5.92 -36.67 -14.60
N GLN A 128 -6.88 -36.20 -13.80
CA GLN A 128 -7.44 -34.86 -13.96
C GLN A 128 -6.37 -33.80 -13.68
N LYS A 129 -6.26 -32.82 -14.58
CA LYS A 129 -5.45 -31.63 -14.38
C LYS A 129 -6.35 -30.41 -14.29
N LEU A 130 -6.19 -29.63 -13.23
CA LEU A 130 -7.07 -28.51 -12.91
C LEU A 130 -6.24 -27.31 -12.47
N ILE A 131 -6.50 -26.16 -13.07
CA ILE A 131 -6.04 -24.86 -12.59
C ILE A 131 -7.23 -24.15 -11.97
N LEU A 132 -7.17 -23.93 -10.66
CA LEU A 132 -8.23 -23.34 -9.87
C LEU A 132 -7.79 -21.99 -9.31
N ALA A 133 -8.35 -20.90 -9.83
CA ALA A 133 -8.20 -19.58 -9.22
C ALA A 133 -9.20 -19.42 -8.07
N ILE A 134 -8.68 -19.22 -6.86
CA ILE A 134 -9.48 -19.20 -5.64
C ILE A 134 -9.01 -18.10 -4.67
N ASN A 135 -9.95 -17.50 -3.95
CA ASN A 135 -9.63 -16.63 -2.83
C ASN A 135 -9.28 -17.47 -1.60
N LEU A 136 -8.24 -17.08 -0.86
CA LEU A 136 -7.80 -17.74 0.37
C LEU A 136 -8.93 -17.95 1.37
N GLY A 137 -9.83 -16.96 1.53
CA GLY A 137 -11.00 -17.11 2.41
C GLY A 137 -11.99 -18.18 1.94
N THR A 138 -12.22 -18.28 0.63
CA THR A 138 -13.09 -19.31 0.04
C THR A 138 -12.47 -20.69 0.19
N LEU A 139 -11.14 -20.81 -0.01
CA LEU A 139 -10.40 -22.06 0.21
C LEU A 139 -10.51 -22.51 1.68
N ASN A 140 -10.32 -21.59 2.63
CA ASN A 140 -10.46 -21.90 4.05
C ASN A 140 -11.88 -22.38 4.39
N ASN A 141 -12.89 -21.65 3.92
CA ASN A 141 -14.30 -22.02 4.15
C ASN A 141 -14.65 -23.40 3.54
N PHE A 142 -14.08 -23.74 2.38
CA PHE A 142 -14.28 -25.04 1.75
C PHE A 142 -13.68 -26.17 2.59
N ILE A 143 -12.44 -25.99 3.07
CA ILE A 143 -11.72 -26.97 3.87
C ILE A 143 -12.40 -27.20 5.23
N ASP A 144 -12.94 -26.15 5.84
CA ASP A 144 -13.67 -26.23 7.11
C ASP A 144 -15.13 -26.70 6.96
N SER A 145 -15.64 -26.83 5.73
CA SER A 145 -16.99 -27.30 5.45
C SER A 145 -17.14 -28.83 5.58
N ASP A 146 -18.38 -29.32 5.55
CA ASP A 146 -18.66 -30.76 5.50
C ASP A 146 -18.05 -31.46 4.28
N TYR A 147 -17.91 -30.76 3.15
CA TYR A 147 -17.23 -31.29 1.97
C TYR A 147 -15.74 -31.51 2.22
N GLY A 148 -15.11 -30.65 3.02
CA GLY A 148 -13.67 -30.71 3.35
C GLY A 148 -13.24 -32.02 4.00
N LYS A 149 -14.17 -32.77 4.62
CA LYS A 149 -13.92 -34.11 5.19
C LYS A 149 -13.46 -35.13 4.13
N ARG A 150 -13.74 -34.90 2.84
CA ARG A 150 -13.33 -35.76 1.71
C ARG A 150 -11.97 -35.37 1.11
N PHE A 151 -11.38 -34.29 1.63
CA PHE A 151 -10.19 -33.62 1.08
C PHE A 151 -9.14 -33.40 2.18
N THR A 152 -8.87 -34.40 3.00
CA THR A 152 -7.92 -34.30 4.10
C THR A 152 -6.49 -34.06 3.60
N LYS A 153 -6.08 -34.66 2.47
CA LYS A 153 -4.78 -34.38 1.84
C LYS A 153 -4.64 -32.92 1.41
N LEU A 154 -5.71 -32.30 0.90
CA LEU A 154 -5.73 -30.88 0.56
C LEU A 154 -5.60 -30.02 1.83
N ARG A 155 -6.31 -30.37 2.90
CA ARG A 155 -6.23 -29.68 4.19
C ARG A 155 -4.82 -29.73 4.78
N GLU A 156 -4.21 -30.91 4.78
CA GLU A 156 -2.83 -31.12 5.21
C GLU A 156 -1.87 -30.27 4.37
N PHE A 157 -2.04 -30.25 3.05
CA PHE A 157 -1.23 -29.41 2.16
C PHE A 157 -1.36 -27.92 2.50
N VAL A 158 -2.58 -27.42 2.71
CA VAL A 158 -2.82 -26.00 3.07
C VAL A 158 -2.15 -25.63 4.40
N ASN A 159 -2.19 -26.52 5.39
CA ASN A 159 -1.57 -26.33 6.69
C ASN A 159 -0.04 -26.43 6.63
N GLU A 160 0.50 -27.45 5.96
CA GLU A 160 1.94 -27.68 5.79
C GLU A 160 2.58 -26.50 5.05
N LYS A 161 1.94 -26.06 3.97
CA LYS A 161 2.35 -24.91 3.18
C LYS A 161 1.83 -23.60 3.77
N LYS A 162 1.33 -23.56 5.02
CA LYS A 162 0.96 -22.32 5.74
C LYS A 162 0.26 -21.27 4.86
N ILE A 163 -0.59 -21.71 3.93
CA ILE A 163 -1.10 -20.87 2.82
C ILE A 163 -1.99 -19.73 3.35
N LEU A 164 -2.54 -19.95 4.55
CA LEU A 164 -3.40 -19.01 5.26
C LEU A 164 -2.64 -18.14 6.27
N GLU A 165 -1.36 -18.43 6.54
CA GLU A 165 -0.53 -17.66 7.48
C GLU A 165 0.30 -16.59 6.75
N ARG A 166 0.71 -15.55 7.48
CA ARG A 166 1.61 -14.50 6.98
C ARG A 166 3.05 -15.00 6.95
N SER A 167 3.38 -15.85 6.00
CA SER A 167 4.75 -16.36 5.81
C SER A 167 5.14 -16.35 4.35
N ILE A 168 6.44 -16.15 4.09
CA ILE A 168 7.00 -16.18 2.73
C ILE A 168 7.42 -17.62 2.45
N ILE A 169 6.82 -18.24 1.43
CA ILE A 169 6.98 -19.66 1.16
C ILE A 169 7.58 -19.86 -0.23
N ASP A 170 8.42 -20.89 -0.35
CA ASP A 170 8.93 -21.36 -1.64
C ASP A 170 7.84 -22.18 -2.34
N ASN A 171 7.45 -21.70 -3.52
CA ASN A 171 6.34 -22.22 -4.33
C ASN A 171 6.83 -23.09 -5.49
N LYS A 172 8.09 -23.54 -5.47
CA LYS A 172 8.62 -24.44 -6.51
C LYS A 172 7.76 -25.69 -6.67
N PHE A 173 7.69 -26.15 -7.92
CA PHE A 173 7.02 -27.38 -8.28
C PHE A 173 7.61 -28.58 -7.51
N ASP A 174 6.75 -29.36 -6.87
CA ASP A 174 7.11 -30.61 -6.22
C ASP A 174 6.54 -31.80 -7.00
N ALA A 175 7.39 -32.52 -7.72
CA ALA A 175 6.99 -33.66 -8.54
C ALA A 175 6.34 -34.80 -7.73
N ASN A 176 6.55 -34.87 -6.42
CA ASN A 176 5.97 -35.90 -5.57
C ASN A 176 4.56 -35.53 -5.08
N LYS A 177 4.08 -34.32 -5.35
CA LYS A 177 2.76 -33.84 -4.90
C LYS A 177 1.80 -33.67 -6.08
N ASN A 178 0.55 -34.09 -5.87
CA ASN A 178 -0.55 -33.84 -6.79
C ASN A 178 -1.09 -32.41 -6.69
N ILE A 179 -0.78 -31.69 -5.61
CA ILE A 179 -1.28 -30.35 -5.33
C ILE A 179 -0.10 -29.39 -5.36
N GLN A 180 -0.24 -28.33 -6.15
CA GLN A 180 0.70 -27.22 -6.28
C GLN A 180 -0.05 -25.92 -5.98
N PHE A 181 0.66 -24.87 -5.57
CA PHE A 181 0.04 -23.57 -5.37
C PHE A 181 0.97 -22.43 -5.74
N VAL A 182 0.35 -21.29 -6.08
CA VAL A 182 1.01 -20.00 -6.18
C VAL A 182 0.16 -18.97 -5.49
N ASN A 183 0.73 -18.22 -4.55
CA ASN A 183 0.02 -17.14 -3.88
C ASN A 183 0.40 -15.78 -4.47
N PHE A 184 -0.56 -15.14 -5.14
CA PHE A 184 -0.37 -13.81 -5.71
C PHE A 184 -0.25 -12.72 -4.64
N SER A 185 -0.79 -12.95 -3.44
CA SER A 185 -0.74 -11.98 -2.35
C SER A 185 0.66 -11.89 -1.69
N ASP A 186 1.57 -12.82 -1.97
CA ASP A 186 2.98 -12.73 -1.54
C ASP A 186 3.76 -11.66 -2.32
N TYR A 187 3.21 -11.21 -3.45
CA TYR A 187 3.86 -10.29 -4.38
C TYR A 187 3.25 -8.91 -4.30
N SER A 188 3.96 -8.03 -3.59
CA SER A 188 3.64 -6.60 -3.57
C SER A 188 3.83 -5.95 -4.95
N LEU A 189 3.12 -4.86 -5.20
CA LEU A 189 3.33 -4.03 -6.39
C LEU A 189 4.70 -3.32 -6.37
N TYR A 190 5.36 -3.31 -5.22
CA TYR A 190 6.64 -2.66 -4.97
C TYR A 190 7.62 -3.63 -4.32
N THR A 191 8.88 -3.25 -4.35
CA THR A 191 10.03 -3.97 -3.82
C THR A 191 10.82 -3.05 -2.89
N LEU A 192 11.63 -3.63 -2.01
CA LEU A 192 12.51 -2.89 -1.14
C LEU A 192 13.97 -3.13 -1.51
N LYS A 193 14.72 -2.05 -1.67
CA LYS A 193 16.15 -2.09 -1.94
C LYS A 193 16.84 -1.02 -1.11
N ASP A 194 17.78 -1.43 -0.27
CA ASP A 194 18.54 -0.54 0.63
C ASP A 194 17.66 0.39 1.49
N GLY A 195 16.52 -0.14 1.96
CA GLY A 195 15.55 0.62 2.75
C GLY A 195 14.73 1.65 1.97
N LYS A 196 14.84 1.67 0.63
CA LYS A 196 14.01 2.49 -0.26
C LYS A 196 13.00 1.62 -0.99
N VAL A 197 11.86 2.24 -1.27
CA VAL A 197 10.78 1.67 -2.06
C VAL A 197 11.09 1.85 -3.54
N GLU A 198 10.92 0.77 -4.31
CA GLU A 198 10.96 0.80 -5.77
C GLU A 198 9.78 0.00 -6.32
N SER A 199 9.02 0.55 -7.26
CA SER A 199 7.96 -0.19 -7.95
C SER A 199 8.19 -0.25 -9.45
N GLU A 200 8.84 -1.32 -9.88
CA GLU A 200 9.04 -1.62 -11.29
C GLU A 200 7.72 -1.87 -12.03
N TYR A 201 6.73 -2.49 -11.36
CA TYR A 201 5.43 -2.80 -11.96
C TYR A 201 4.64 -1.52 -12.28
N ILE A 202 4.39 -0.66 -11.28
CA ILE A 202 3.68 0.61 -11.47
C ILE A 202 4.40 1.50 -12.50
N LYS A 203 5.73 1.61 -12.41
CA LYS A 203 6.52 2.41 -13.35
C LYS A 203 6.42 1.88 -14.78
N SER A 204 6.51 0.56 -14.97
CA SER A 204 6.31 -0.08 -16.27
C SER A 204 4.91 0.15 -16.84
N LEU A 205 3.88 0.18 -15.98
CA LEU A 205 2.51 0.46 -16.39
C LEU A 205 2.32 1.90 -16.85
N ILE A 206 2.92 2.86 -16.15
CA ILE A 206 2.93 4.26 -16.59
C ILE A 206 3.69 4.36 -17.92
N LYS A 207 4.85 3.68 -18.06
CA LYS A 207 5.63 3.65 -19.31
C LYS A 207 4.88 3.05 -20.50
N LYS A 208 4.05 2.01 -20.30
CA LYS A 208 3.14 1.52 -21.35
C LYS A 208 2.16 2.60 -21.85
N ILE A 209 1.94 3.67 -21.09
CA ILE A 209 1.09 4.79 -21.47
C ILE A 209 1.93 5.95 -22.04
N THR A 210 3.12 6.21 -21.50
CA THR A 210 3.90 7.43 -21.78
C THR A 210 5.15 7.24 -22.64
N ASP A 211 5.63 6.00 -22.84
CA ASP A 211 6.86 5.75 -23.60
C ASP A 211 6.76 6.30 -25.03
N LYS A 212 7.83 6.97 -25.47
CA LYS A 212 7.93 7.66 -26.77
C LYS A 212 8.19 6.68 -27.93
N SER A 213 7.64 5.47 -27.86
CA SER A 213 7.76 4.43 -28.88
C SER A 213 6.67 4.58 -29.93
N GLU A 214 6.97 4.35 -31.20
CA GLU A 214 5.97 4.34 -32.28
C GLU A 214 4.92 3.23 -32.13
N ASN A 215 5.25 2.19 -31.35
CA ASN A 215 4.35 1.10 -31.00
C ASN A 215 3.39 1.47 -29.85
N ASN A 216 3.65 2.57 -29.14
CA ASN A 216 2.77 3.03 -28.08
C ASN A 216 1.54 3.74 -28.67
N ILE A 217 0.37 3.12 -28.51
CA ILE A 217 -0.91 3.61 -29.03
C ILE A 217 -1.29 4.99 -28.46
N PHE A 218 -0.93 5.27 -27.20
CA PHE A 218 -1.21 6.54 -26.55
C PHE A 218 -0.29 7.63 -27.08
N TYR A 219 1.02 7.34 -27.17
CA TYR A 219 2.00 8.28 -27.69
C TYR A 219 1.71 8.65 -29.14
N LYS A 220 1.37 7.66 -29.97
CA LYS A 220 0.96 7.87 -31.36
C LYS A 220 -0.29 8.77 -31.46
N SER A 221 -1.25 8.58 -30.57
CA SER A 221 -2.45 9.45 -30.49
C SER A 221 -2.10 10.87 -30.03
N TYR A 222 -1.20 11.02 -29.06
CA TYR A 222 -0.67 12.31 -28.61
C TYR A 222 0.01 13.06 -29.75
N GLN A 223 0.95 12.43 -30.47
CA GLN A 223 1.67 13.07 -31.57
C GLN A 223 0.73 13.52 -32.70
N ASN A 224 -0.22 12.66 -33.08
CA ASN A 224 -1.12 12.95 -34.20
C ASN A 224 -2.22 13.96 -33.83
N SER A 225 -2.76 13.87 -32.61
CA SER A 225 -4.01 14.57 -32.24
C SER A 225 -3.82 15.75 -31.29
N CYS A 226 -2.81 15.72 -30.41
CA CYS A 226 -2.63 16.75 -29.38
C CYS A 226 -1.74 17.91 -29.86
N ILE A 227 -0.63 17.60 -30.54
CA ILE A 227 0.32 18.61 -31.04
C ILE A 227 -0.34 19.50 -32.10
N ASN A 228 -1.18 18.93 -32.97
CA ASN A 228 -1.89 19.68 -34.00
C ASN A 228 -3.28 20.19 -33.55
N CYS A 229 -3.57 20.18 -32.25
CA CYS A 229 -4.86 20.60 -31.73
C CYS A 229 -4.97 22.12 -31.60
N LEU A 230 -6.14 22.69 -31.90
CA LEU A 230 -6.43 24.11 -31.66
C LEU A 230 -6.20 24.55 -30.19
N ASN A 231 -6.35 23.61 -29.25
CA ASN A 231 -6.16 23.87 -27.82
C ASN A 231 -4.81 23.40 -27.29
N GLU A 232 -3.81 23.16 -28.14
CA GLU A 232 -2.52 22.58 -27.75
C GLU A 232 -1.91 23.24 -26.50
N SER A 233 -1.83 24.57 -26.49
CA SER A 233 -1.23 25.36 -25.39
C SER A 233 -2.15 25.55 -24.18
N ARG A 234 -3.39 25.04 -24.22
CA ARG A 234 -4.42 25.25 -23.18
C ARG A 234 -5.10 23.96 -22.75
N CYS A 235 -4.61 22.81 -23.19
CA CYS A 235 -5.22 21.51 -22.92
C CYS A 235 -4.57 20.87 -21.67
N PRO A 236 -5.26 20.80 -20.52
CA PRO A 236 -4.69 20.20 -19.32
C PRO A 236 -4.40 18.69 -19.51
N ILE A 237 -5.16 17.99 -20.35
CA ILE A 237 -4.90 16.57 -20.67
C ILE A 237 -3.52 16.40 -21.32
N LYS A 238 -3.14 17.32 -22.23
CA LYS A 238 -1.82 17.31 -22.88
C LYS A 238 -0.73 17.56 -21.85
N SER A 239 -0.87 18.63 -21.06
CA SER A 239 0.08 18.99 -20.01
C SER A 239 0.28 17.84 -19.01
N ASN A 240 -0.81 17.24 -18.53
CA ASN A 240 -0.78 16.11 -17.60
C ASN A 240 -0.08 14.88 -18.20
N TYR A 241 -0.35 14.56 -19.47
CA TYR A 241 0.33 13.46 -20.16
C TYR A 241 1.84 13.71 -20.30
N GLU A 242 2.23 14.94 -20.65
CA GLU A 242 3.63 15.33 -20.74
C GLU A 242 4.33 15.25 -19.37
N LEU A 243 3.69 15.74 -18.30
CA LEU A 243 4.24 15.65 -16.94
C LEU A 243 4.36 14.20 -16.46
N LEU A 244 3.36 13.36 -16.71
CA LEU A 244 3.40 11.93 -16.39
C LEU A 244 4.49 11.18 -17.18
N SER A 245 4.92 11.73 -18.32
CA SER A 245 5.99 11.15 -19.13
C SER A 245 7.39 11.39 -18.55
N GLU A 246 7.53 12.30 -17.58
CA GLU A 246 8.80 12.58 -16.91
C GLU A 246 9.10 11.57 -15.80
N ASP A 247 10.32 10.99 -15.79
CA ASP A 247 10.70 9.93 -14.85
C ASP A 247 10.55 10.36 -13.37
N LYS A 248 10.88 11.62 -13.04
CA LYS A 248 10.72 12.16 -11.67
C LYS A 248 9.27 12.16 -11.21
N SER A 249 8.35 12.58 -12.08
CA SER A 249 6.92 12.57 -11.80
C SER A 249 6.40 11.15 -11.58
N GLN A 250 6.88 10.19 -12.38
CA GLN A 250 6.55 8.78 -12.21
C GLN A 250 7.04 8.25 -10.87
N ASP A 251 8.26 8.58 -10.46
CA ASP A 251 8.83 8.16 -9.18
C ASP A 251 8.06 8.75 -7.99
N ALA A 252 7.63 10.02 -8.07
CA ALA A 252 6.80 10.64 -7.04
C ALA A 252 5.41 9.99 -6.93
N ILE A 253 4.78 9.66 -8.07
CA ILE A 253 3.48 8.95 -8.08
C ILE A 253 3.64 7.54 -7.49
N VAL A 254 4.72 6.84 -7.84
CA VAL A 254 5.06 5.53 -7.28
C VAL A 254 5.20 5.61 -5.76
N ASP A 255 5.98 6.57 -5.26
CA ASP A 255 6.19 6.76 -3.83
C ASP A 255 4.86 7.04 -3.09
N LEU A 256 4.03 7.94 -3.62
CA LEU A 256 2.71 8.24 -3.06
C LEU A 256 1.80 7.01 -3.02
N LEU A 257 1.73 6.24 -4.10
CA LEU A 257 0.91 5.01 -4.15
C LEU A 257 1.38 3.97 -3.14
N VAL A 258 2.69 3.82 -2.93
CA VAL A 258 3.21 2.90 -1.92
C VAL A 258 2.96 3.42 -0.51
N GLN A 259 3.10 4.73 -0.29
CA GLN A 259 2.67 5.35 0.98
C GLN A 259 1.19 5.07 1.27
N CYS A 260 0.29 5.17 0.29
CA CYS A 260 -1.11 4.79 0.46
C CYS A 260 -1.27 3.33 0.90
N ILE A 261 -0.57 2.41 0.24
CA ILE A 261 -0.61 0.97 0.58
C ILE A 261 -0.12 0.73 2.02
N ILE A 262 0.97 1.38 2.44
CA ILE A 262 1.57 1.18 3.77
C ILE A 262 0.76 1.88 4.87
N LYS A 263 0.44 3.16 4.68
CA LYS A 263 -0.18 4.01 5.69
C LYS A 263 -1.66 3.70 5.89
N ASN A 264 -2.39 3.49 4.79
CA ASN A 264 -3.83 3.27 4.83
C ASN A 264 -4.22 1.79 4.63
N LYS A 265 -3.24 0.89 4.44
CA LYS A 265 -3.47 -0.56 4.23
C LYS A 265 -4.41 -0.86 3.06
N ILE A 266 -4.41 0.00 2.04
CA ILE A 266 -5.24 -0.21 0.86
C ILE A 266 -4.61 -1.27 -0.06
N ILE A 267 -5.45 -2.07 -0.71
CA ILE A 267 -5.03 -3.03 -1.73
C ILE A 267 -5.34 -2.41 -3.09
N ILE A 268 -4.32 -2.18 -3.89
CA ILE A 268 -4.46 -1.61 -5.23
C ILE A 268 -4.38 -2.73 -6.25
N SER A 269 -5.46 -2.96 -6.98
CA SER A 269 -5.46 -3.86 -8.14
C SER A 269 -4.91 -3.15 -9.38
N THR A 270 -4.46 -3.91 -10.38
CA THR A 270 -4.07 -3.34 -11.68
C THR A 270 -5.21 -2.54 -12.32
N ARG A 271 -6.46 -3.02 -12.17
CA ARG A 271 -7.64 -2.33 -12.71
C ARG A 271 -7.84 -0.96 -12.04
N ALA A 272 -7.77 -0.93 -10.72
CA ALA A 272 -7.89 0.32 -9.96
C ALA A 272 -6.75 1.29 -10.30
N LEU A 273 -5.53 0.76 -10.50
CA LEU A 273 -4.36 1.56 -10.90
C LEU A 273 -4.52 2.17 -12.30
N LEU A 274 -5.01 1.41 -13.28
CA LEU A 274 -5.29 1.93 -14.63
C LEU A 274 -6.37 3.01 -14.61
N ASN A 275 -7.43 2.81 -13.83
CA ASN A 275 -8.46 3.82 -13.66
C ASN A 275 -7.94 5.07 -12.93
N PHE A 276 -7.07 4.89 -11.93
CA PHE A 276 -6.37 6.00 -11.28
C PHE A 276 -5.56 6.82 -12.28
N ILE A 277 -4.78 6.18 -13.16
CA ILE A 277 -4.00 6.90 -14.19
C ILE A 277 -4.92 7.67 -15.14
N TYR A 278 -6.07 7.10 -15.53
CA TYR A 278 -7.07 7.82 -16.31
C TYR A 278 -7.57 9.07 -15.60
N ASP A 279 -7.97 8.93 -14.34
CA ASP A 279 -8.51 10.02 -13.53
C ASP A 279 -7.46 11.09 -13.22
N LEU A 280 -6.18 10.71 -13.12
CA LEU A 280 -5.05 11.61 -12.93
C LEU A 280 -4.79 12.51 -14.15
N LEU A 281 -5.07 12.00 -15.36
CA LEU A 281 -4.85 12.71 -16.62
C LEU A 281 -6.04 13.57 -17.04
N ILE A 282 -7.26 13.19 -16.66
CA ILE A 282 -8.51 13.84 -17.09
C ILE A 282 -9.36 14.18 -15.86
N ASN A 283 -9.41 15.47 -15.52
CA ASN A 283 -10.31 15.96 -14.47
C ASN A 283 -11.77 15.85 -14.93
N ARG A 284 -12.47 14.81 -14.45
CA ARG A 284 -13.87 14.52 -14.79
C ARG A 284 -14.87 15.56 -14.29
N SER A 285 -14.51 16.38 -13.31
CA SER A 285 -15.36 17.45 -12.78
C SER A 285 -15.48 18.62 -13.75
N HIS A 286 -14.51 18.79 -14.65
CA HIS A 286 -14.48 19.87 -15.64
C HIS A 286 -14.52 19.37 -17.09
N ILE A 287 -14.13 18.12 -17.34
CA ILE A 287 -13.97 17.56 -18.69
C ILE A 287 -14.77 16.26 -18.84
N ASP A 288 -15.89 16.33 -19.55
CA ASP A 288 -16.62 15.15 -20.01
C ASP A 288 -16.30 14.84 -21.47
N ILE A 289 -15.53 13.77 -21.71
CA ILE A 289 -15.12 13.34 -23.04
C ILE A 289 -16.26 12.80 -23.92
N ASN A 290 -17.43 12.53 -23.33
CA ASN A 290 -18.62 12.11 -24.07
C ASN A 290 -19.39 13.29 -24.65
N ASP A 291 -19.16 14.50 -24.16
CA ASP A 291 -19.73 15.72 -24.71
C ASP A 291 -19.06 16.04 -26.06
N PRO A 292 -19.81 16.12 -27.18
CA PRO A 292 -19.25 16.49 -28.48
C PRO A 292 -18.50 17.83 -28.49
N MET A 293 -18.82 18.75 -27.59
CA MET A 293 -18.22 20.08 -27.47
C MET A 293 -17.09 20.16 -26.43
N PHE A 294 -16.63 19.04 -25.86
CA PHE A 294 -15.63 19.07 -24.78
C PHE A 294 -14.33 19.80 -25.17
N LYS A 295 -13.91 19.71 -26.44
CA LYS A 295 -12.74 20.44 -26.94
C LYS A 295 -12.92 21.95 -26.85
N ASP A 296 -14.09 22.48 -27.23
CA ASP A 296 -14.38 23.91 -27.11
C ASP A 296 -14.44 24.37 -25.66
N LYS A 297 -14.97 23.51 -24.76
CA LYS A 297 -14.98 23.77 -23.32
C LYS A 297 -13.56 23.86 -22.76
N ILE A 298 -12.66 22.95 -23.15
CA ILE A 298 -11.24 22.99 -22.76
C ILE A 298 -10.61 24.35 -23.14
N GLY A 299 -10.85 24.83 -24.36
CA GLY A 299 -10.31 26.12 -24.82
C GLY A 299 -10.82 27.34 -24.03
N ARG A 300 -11.94 27.19 -23.30
CA ARG A 300 -12.62 28.24 -22.52
C ARG A 300 -12.50 28.07 -21.01
N LEU A 301 -11.79 27.05 -20.52
CA LEU A 301 -11.57 26.86 -19.07
C LEU A 301 -11.04 28.14 -18.45
N LYS A 302 -11.54 28.51 -17.28
CA LYS A 302 -10.96 29.60 -16.49
C LYS A 302 -9.60 29.19 -15.94
N ASN A 303 -8.82 30.17 -15.48
CA ASN A 303 -7.48 29.90 -14.95
C ASN A 303 -7.52 28.97 -13.73
N GLU A 304 -8.48 29.16 -12.81
CA GLU A 304 -8.65 28.29 -11.64
C GLU A 304 -9.10 26.88 -12.02
N GLU A 305 -10.04 26.76 -12.97
CA GLU A 305 -10.52 25.47 -13.48
C GLU A 305 -9.39 24.70 -14.19
N TYR A 306 -8.51 25.41 -14.91
CA TYR A 306 -7.33 24.83 -15.53
C TYR A 306 -6.33 24.34 -14.47
N ILE A 307 -6.00 25.15 -13.46
CA ILE A 307 -5.10 24.76 -12.35
C ILE A 307 -5.63 23.52 -11.63
N ASN A 308 -6.93 23.47 -11.33
CA ASN A 308 -7.56 22.29 -10.72
C ASN A 308 -7.57 21.06 -11.64
N SER A 309 -7.44 21.28 -12.95
CA SER A 309 -7.32 20.21 -13.95
C SER A 309 -5.88 19.75 -14.19
N LEU A 310 -4.89 20.24 -13.43
CA LEU A 310 -3.51 19.78 -13.51
C LEU A 310 -3.24 18.64 -12.53
N THR A 311 -2.47 17.65 -12.97
CA THR A 311 -2.13 16.43 -12.23
C THR A 311 -1.69 16.67 -10.78
N PRO A 312 -0.80 17.63 -10.46
CA PRO A 312 -0.40 17.87 -9.07
C PRO A 312 -1.55 18.28 -8.14
N ASN A 313 -2.62 18.87 -8.67
CA ASN A 313 -3.82 19.18 -7.89
C ASN A 313 -4.83 18.03 -7.92
N ILE A 314 -5.06 17.42 -9.09
CA ILE A 314 -6.01 16.32 -9.24
C ILE A 314 -5.72 15.20 -8.23
N ILE A 315 -4.44 14.85 -8.05
CA ILE A 315 -4.01 13.75 -7.18
C ILE A 315 -4.45 13.91 -5.71
N PHE A 316 -4.67 15.14 -5.24
CA PHE A 316 -4.98 15.45 -3.84
C PHE A 316 -6.37 16.07 -3.60
N ASP A 317 -6.97 16.72 -4.60
CA ASP A 317 -8.23 17.47 -4.41
C ASP A 317 -9.51 16.64 -4.56
N HIS A 318 -9.43 15.41 -5.10
CA HIS A 318 -10.58 14.65 -5.55
C HIS A 318 -10.77 13.30 -4.80
N GLU A 319 -10.91 13.36 -3.47
CA GLU A 319 -11.10 12.17 -2.63
C GLU A 319 -12.32 11.30 -3.01
N GLU A 320 -13.30 11.88 -3.69
CA GLU A 320 -14.54 11.22 -4.12
C GLU A 320 -14.37 10.25 -5.29
N LEU A 321 -13.26 10.32 -6.04
CA LEU A 321 -13.11 9.57 -7.30
C LEU A 321 -12.87 8.08 -7.07
N SER A 322 -12.04 7.73 -6.09
CA SER A 322 -11.73 6.34 -5.73
C SER A 322 -11.09 6.25 -4.34
N PHE A 323 -11.03 5.03 -3.79
CA PHE A 323 -10.33 4.77 -2.54
C PHE A 323 -8.83 5.14 -2.58
N ILE A 324 -8.22 5.17 -3.77
CA ILE A 324 -6.83 5.60 -3.95
C ILE A 324 -6.74 7.11 -3.74
N PHE A 325 -7.61 7.91 -4.38
CA PHE A 325 -7.64 9.36 -4.17
C PHE A 325 -8.01 9.74 -2.75
N GLN A 326 -8.93 9.01 -2.12
CA GLN A 326 -9.26 9.20 -0.70
C GLN A 326 -8.03 9.03 0.21
N SER A 327 -7.19 8.03 -0.07
CA SER A 327 -5.94 7.83 0.66
C SER A 327 -4.93 8.93 0.34
N LEU A 328 -4.75 9.30 -0.94
CA LEU A 328 -3.84 10.36 -1.37
C LEU A 328 -4.18 11.73 -0.77
N HIS A 329 -5.46 12.05 -0.61
CA HIS A 329 -5.91 13.29 0.03
C HIS A 329 -5.29 13.47 1.43
N THR A 330 -5.15 12.39 2.19
CA THR A 330 -4.51 12.42 3.51
C THR A 330 -3.00 12.67 3.47
N LEU A 331 -2.38 12.45 2.32
CA LEU A 331 -0.94 12.62 2.06
C LEU A 331 -0.61 13.94 1.35
N ASP A 332 -1.57 14.85 1.22
CA ASP A 332 -1.35 16.14 0.55
C ASP A 332 -0.16 16.88 1.20
N PRO A 333 0.88 17.23 0.40
CA PRO A 333 2.04 17.95 0.92
C PRO A 333 1.72 19.30 1.54
N LEU A 334 0.54 19.89 1.25
CA LEU A 334 0.06 21.10 1.91
C LEU A 334 -0.16 20.94 3.43
N ASN A 335 -0.26 19.70 3.92
CA ASN A 335 -0.40 19.40 5.34
C ASN A 335 0.94 19.39 6.09
N VAL A 336 2.07 19.39 5.37
CA VAL A 336 3.40 19.44 5.98
C VAL A 336 3.66 20.83 6.55
N ARG A 337 3.99 20.88 7.85
CA ARG A 337 4.36 22.12 8.55
C ARG A 337 5.80 22.05 9.02
N ASN A 338 6.62 22.95 8.50
CA ASN A 338 7.94 23.23 9.03
C ASN A 338 8.30 24.69 8.75
N GLU A 339 9.28 25.22 9.49
CA GLU A 339 9.72 26.61 9.43
C GLU A 339 10.02 27.07 8.00
N LYS A 340 10.74 26.25 7.21
CA LYS A 340 11.11 26.58 5.82
C LYS A 340 9.90 26.68 4.89
N VAL A 341 8.91 25.81 5.05
CA VAL A 341 7.67 25.84 4.26
C VAL A 341 6.86 27.10 4.59
N ASP A 342 6.74 27.44 5.88
CA ASP A 342 6.01 28.63 6.31
C ASP A 342 6.70 29.92 5.83
N ASP A 343 8.03 30.00 5.91
CA ASP A 343 8.83 31.10 5.36
C ASP A 343 8.64 31.25 3.86
N PHE A 344 8.65 30.13 3.12
CA PHE A 344 8.40 30.15 1.68
C PHE A 344 6.99 30.65 1.35
N ILE A 345 5.96 30.20 2.07
CA ILE A 345 4.58 30.65 1.87
C ILE A 345 4.48 32.17 2.04
N ILE A 346 5.17 32.74 3.04
CA ILE A 346 5.21 34.19 3.26
C ILE A 346 5.90 34.88 2.08
N LYS A 347 7.08 34.38 1.66
CA LYS A 347 7.84 34.93 0.52
C LYS A 347 7.02 34.90 -0.77
N PHE A 348 6.38 33.77 -1.09
CA PHE A 348 5.56 33.60 -2.28
C PHE A 348 4.36 34.55 -2.29
N ASN A 349 3.66 34.69 -1.16
CA ASN A 349 2.50 35.56 -1.05
C ASN A 349 2.85 37.05 -1.19
N ASN A 350 4.07 37.45 -0.85
CA ASN A 350 4.55 38.83 -0.97
C ASN A 350 5.24 39.12 -2.32
N SER A 351 5.64 38.11 -3.09
CA SER A 351 6.30 38.29 -4.37
C SER A 351 5.33 38.70 -5.50
N ILE A 352 5.83 39.49 -6.44
CA ILE A 352 5.13 39.84 -7.69
C ILE A 352 5.54 38.87 -8.81
N GLU A 353 6.80 38.44 -8.82
CA GLU A 353 7.38 37.57 -9.83
C GLU A 353 7.21 36.09 -9.44
N ILE A 354 5.96 35.61 -9.52
CA ILE A 354 5.63 34.23 -9.12
C ILE A 354 6.28 33.19 -10.04
N ASN A 355 6.39 33.51 -11.34
CA ASN A 355 6.90 32.56 -12.35
C ASN A 355 8.37 32.19 -12.09
N GLU A 356 9.17 33.10 -11.51
CA GLU A 356 10.57 32.83 -11.17
C GLU A 356 10.71 31.65 -10.20
N PHE A 357 9.79 31.51 -9.23
CA PHE A 357 9.83 30.36 -8.32
C PHE A 357 9.63 29.05 -9.07
N PHE A 358 8.69 29.01 -10.02
CA PHE A 358 8.45 27.80 -10.82
C PHE A 358 9.66 27.47 -11.70
N ASP A 359 10.25 28.48 -12.34
CA ASP A 359 11.43 28.30 -13.20
C ASP A 359 12.66 27.83 -12.40
N GLU A 360 12.84 28.36 -11.19
CA GLU A 360 13.99 28.04 -10.32
C GLU A 360 13.86 26.67 -9.64
N TYR A 361 12.66 26.32 -9.15
CA TYR A 361 12.47 25.18 -8.24
C TYR A 361 11.64 24.02 -8.80
N ILE A 362 11.03 24.15 -9.98
CA ILE A 362 10.22 23.09 -10.59
C ILE A 362 10.80 22.68 -11.94
N ASP A 363 10.80 21.38 -12.21
CA ASP A 363 11.32 20.78 -13.45
C ASP A 363 10.16 20.35 -14.35
N TYR A 364 9.40 21.33 -14.84
CA TYR A 364 8.24 21.06 -15.68
C TYR A 364 8.61 20.75 -17.14
N PRO A 365 7.75 19.99 -17.86
CA PRO A 365 7.76 19.98 -19.31
C PRO A 365 7.64 21.39 -19.89
N LYS A 366 8.29 21.61 -21.03
CA LYS A 366 8.24 22.91 -21.72
C LYS A 366 6.79 23.33 -21.99
N GLY A 367 6.42 24.52 -21.56
CA GLY A 367 5.10 25.09 -21.80
C GLY A 367 4.03 24.73 -20.76
N TYR A 368 4.36 23.97 -19.72
CA TYR A 368 3.38 23.48 -18.74
C TYR A 368 2.66 24.62 -17.99
N ILE A 369 3.38 25.70 -17.67
CA ILE A 369 2.85 26.84 -16.90
C ILE A 369 2.75 28.14 -17.72
N ASP A 370 3.10 28.10 -19.02
CA ASP A 370 3.17 29.28 -19.89
C ASP A 370 1.87 30.09 -19.96
N ARG A 371 0.74 29.43 -19.71
CA ARG A 371 -0.59 30.06 -19.62
C ARG A 371 -0.64 31.21 -18.61
N PHE A 372 0.21 31.20 -17.60
CA PHE A 372 0.25 32.20 -16.53
C PHE A 372 1.37 33.23 -16.71
N ASN A 373 2.15 33.13 -17.79
CA ASN A 373 3.18 34.11 -18.11
C ASN A 373 2.55 35.47 -18.43
N GLY A 374 3.11 36.54 -17.85
CA GLY A 374 2.65 37.92 -18.08
C GLY A 374 1.39 38.34 -17.31
N ILE A 375 0.88 37.51 -16.39
CA ILE A 375 -0.19 37.93 -15.45
C ILE A 375 0.42 38.87 -14.39
N ASN A 376 -0.17 40.06 -14.20
CA ASN A 376 0.22 40.96 -13.13
C ASN A 376 -0.48 40.58 -11.82
N PHE A 377 0.26 40.02 -10.86
CA PHE A 377 -0.28 39.59 -9.56
C PHE A 377 -0.44 40.72 -8.53
N GLU A 378 -0.19 41.98 -8.88
CA GLU A 378 -0.48 43.15 -8.03
C GLU A 378 -1.97 43.44 -7.90
N GLU A 379 -2.78 43.04 -8.89
CA GLU A 379 -4.21 43.31 -8.87
C GLU A 379 -4.94 42.43 -7.84
N LYS A 380 -5.78 43.06 -6.99
CA LYS A 380 -6.59 42.35 -5.98
C LYS A 380 -7.49 41.24 -6.58
N THR A 381 -7.86 41.39 -7.84
CA THR A 381 -8.63 40.42 -8.64
C THR A 381 -7.92 39.06 -8.75
N HIS A 382 -6.59 39.01 -8.62
CA HIS A 382 -5.79 37.79 -8.76
C HIS A 382 -5.40 37.11 -7.44
N GLN A 383 -5.89 37.57 -6.28
CA GLN A 383 -5.57 36.94 -4.99
C GLN A 383 -6.00 35.47 -4.93
N LYS A 384 -7.18 35.14 -5.49
CA LYS A 384 -7.66 33.75 -5.56
C LYS A 384 -6.74 32.89 -6.45
N LEU A 385 -6.37 33.42 -7.61
CA LEU A 385 -5.46 32.76 -8.55
C LEU A 385 -4.09 32.50 -7.89
N LYS A 386 -3.54 33.48 -7.18
CA LYS A 386 -2.28 33.38 -6.44
C LYS A 386 -2.31 32.25 -5.40
N LYS A 387 -3.43 32.11 -4.68
CA LYS A 387 -3.61 31.01 -3.73
C LYS A 387 -3.61 29.64 -4.42
N GLU A 388 -4.28 29.50 -5.56
CA GLU A 388 -4.28 28.23 -6.31
C GLU A 388 -2.91 27.92 -6.93
N LEU A 389 -2.15 28.94 -7.36
CA LEU A 389 -0.76 28.78 -7.81
C LEU A 389 0.18 28.37 -6.68
N LEU A 390 0.01 28.89 -5.46
CA LEU A 390 0.79 28.45 -4.30
C LEU A 390 0.55 26.96 -4.02
N LYS A 391 -0.71 26.51 -4.07
CA LYS A 391 -1.02 25.08 -3.90
C LYS A 391 -0.37 24.24 -4.98
N LEU A 392 -0.53 24.66 -6.24
CA LEU A 392 0.08 24.00 -7.39
C LEU A 392 1.60 23.91 -7.20
N PHE A 393 2.26 24.98 -6.74
CA PHE A 393 3.69 25.01 -6.51
C PHE A 393 4.11 23.96 -5.48
N ILE A 394 3.53 23.97 -4.27
CA ILE A 394 3.94 23.05 -3.19
C ILE A 394 3.73 21.59 -3.61
N ARG A 395 2.60 21.28 -4.23
CA ARG A 395 2.30 19.94 -4.75
C ARG A 395 3.22 19.54 -5.89
N SER A 396 3.55 20.47 -6.79
CA SER A 396 4.47 20.20 -7.90
C SER A 396 5.92 20.06 -7.44
N TYR A 397 6.30 20.75 -6.37
CA TYR A 397 7.62 20.62 -5.76
C TYR A 397 7.82 19.21 -5.19
N TYR A 398 6.78 18.61 -4.63
CA TYR A 398 6.80 17.19 -4.26
C TYR A 398 7.01 16.28 -5.48
N MET A 399 6.33 16.55 -6.60
CA MET A 399 6.33 15.66 -7.77
C MET A 399 7.57 15.78 -8.67
N CYS A 400 8.04 17.01 -8.90
CA CYS A 400 9.07 17.33 -9.88
C CYS A 400 9.92 18.53 -9.43
N GLY A 401 10.07 18.74 -8.12
CA GLY A 401 10.93 19.77 -7.57
C GLY A 401 12.41 19.55 -7.90
N LYS A 402 13.16 20.65 -7.93
CA LYS A 402 14.62 20.67 -8.04
C LYS A 402 15.21 21.63 -7.00
N GLY A 403 16.44 21.35 -6.58
CA GLY A 403 17.10 22.08 -5.49
C GLY A 403 16.62 21.66 -4.10
N ASP A 404 17.07 22.40 -3.08
CA ASP A 404 16.85 22.09 -1.65
C ASP A 404 16.06 23.20 -0.95
N LEU A 405 14.88 23.56 -1.47
CA LEU A 405 14.04 24.63 -0.92
C LEU A 405 13.48 24.23 0.46
N PHE A 406 12.78 23.10 0.54
CA PHE A 406 12.31 22.49 1.79
C PHE A 406 12.10 20.98 1.64
N ASN A 407 11.97 20.27 2.76
CA ASN A 407 11.71 18.83 2.78
C ASN A 407 10.23 18.57 3.06
N LEU A 408 9.54 17.92 2.11
CA LEU A 408 8.13 17.51 2.24
C LEU A 408 7.99 16.03 2.63
N ASN A 409 9.10 15.31 2.80
CA ASN A 409 9.07 13.88 3.06
C ASN A 409 8.65 13.55 4.50
N ASP A 410 7.90 12.48 4.65
CA ASP A 410 7.56 11.91 5.96
C ASP A 410 8.72 11.07 6.51
N GLN A 411 9.43 11.62 7.49
CA GLN A 411 10.56 10.96 8.12
C GLN A 411 10.16 9.69 8.88
N VAL A 412 8.98 9.67 9.51
CA VAL A 412 8.49 8.51 10.27
C VAL A 412 8.24 7.34 9.33
N TYR A 413 7.63 7.62 8.17
CA TYR A 413 7.46 6.64 7.09
C TYR A 413 8.80 6.13 6.56
N ASN A 414 9.73 7.03 6.24
CA ASN A 414 11.03 6.64 5.71
C ASN A 414 11.82 5.75 6.67
N ASP A 415 11.75 6.03 7.98
CA ASP A 415 12.43 5.22 8.98
C ASP A 415 11.73 3.86 9.18
N PHE A 416 10.40 3.83 9.15
CA PHE A 416 9.65 2.57 9.17
C PHE A 416 10.02 1.67 7.98
N MET A 417 10.06 2.20 6.76
CA MET A 417 10.40 1.40 5.57
C MET A 417 11.83 0.84 5.60
N LYS A 418 12.79 1.60 6.16
CA LYS A 418 14.14 1.08 6.45
C LYS A 418 14.08 -0.07 7.44
N TYR A 419 13.31 0.05 8.52
CA TYR A 419 13.15 -1.02 9.49
C TYR A 419 12.50 -2.27 8.89
N VAL A 420 11.48 -2.12 8.04
CA VAL A 420 10.89 -3.24 7.30
C VAL A 420 11.95 -3.96 6.47
N TYR A 421 12.77 -3.23 5.73
CA TYR A 421 13.87 -3.81 4.93
C TYR A 421 14.88 -4.56 5.81
N TYR A 422 15.43 -3.91 6.85
CA TYR A 422 16.46 -4.51 7.70
C TYR A 422 15.93 -5.69 8.54
N TRP A 423 14.65 -5.66 8.93
CA TRP A 423 14.03 -6.75 9.68
C TRP A 423 13.90 -8.00 8.81
N ASN A 424 13.41 -7.85 7.58
CA ASN A 424 13.29 -8.98 6.64
C ASN A 424 14.65 -9.59 6.24
N LYS A 425 15.75 -8.84 6.35
CA LYS A 425 17.12 -9.34 6.15
C LYS A 425 17.79 -9.89 7.41
N GLY A 426 17.22 -9.64 8.59
CA GLY A 426 17.82 -10.01 9.87
C GLY A 426 19.02 -9.17 10.30
N GLU A 427 19.14 -7.92 9.81
CA GLU A 427 20.28 -7.04 10.09
C GLU A 427 20.20 -6.40 11.50
N LYS A 428 20.61 -7.16 12.52
CA LYS A 428 20.49 -6.80 13.95
C LYS A 428 20.93 -5.37 14.32
N PRO A 429 22.12 -4.87 13.91
CA PRO A 429 22.58 -3.54 14.36
C PRO A 429 21.68 -2.40 13.86
N LYS A 430 21.06 -2.56 12.69
CA LYS A 430 20.20 -1.55 12.07
C LYS A 430 18.81 -1.46 12.72
N LEU A 431 18.44 -2.45 13.53
CA LEU A 431 17.15 -2.52 14.20
C LEU A 431 17.17 -1.94 15.62
N GLN A 432 18.33 -1.54 16.14
CA GLN A 432 18.44 -1.03 17.51
C GLN A 432 17.48 0.14 17.78
N ASN A 433 17.39 1.09 16.84
CA ASN A 433 16.53 2.26 16.98
C ASN A 433 15.05 1.88 16.97
N LEU A 434 14.62 0.95 16.11
CA LEU A 434 13.25 0.43 16.11
C LEU A 434 12.84 -0.09 17.50
N TYR A 435 13.67 -0.95 18.10
CA TYR A 435 13.38 -1.51 19.42
C TYR A 435 13.38 -0.42 20.50
N ASN A 436 14.26 0.57 20.41
CA ASN A 436 14.26 1.70 21.35
C ASN A 436 13.00 2.57 21.18
N ASP A 437 12.58 2.85 19.96
CA ASP A 437 11.41 3.67 19.64
C ASP A 437 10.12 2.98 20.12
N VAL A 438 9.97 1.69 19.83
CA VAL A 438 8.83 0.88 20.31
C VAL A 438 8.84 0.80 21.84
N LYS A 439 9.98 0.52 22.48
CA LYS A 439 10.10 0.51 23.94
C LYS A 439 9.73 1.86 24.57
N ASN A 440 10.19 2.97 23.98
CA ASN A 440 9.86 4.32 24.45
C ASN A 440 8.36 4.60 24.32
N GLY A 441 7.73 4.20 23.22
CA GLY A 441 6.29 4.30 23.02
C GLY A 441 5.49 3.50 24.04
N ILE A 442 5.92 2.26 24.34
CA ILE A 442 5.32 1.38 25.37
C ILE A 442 5.40 2.05 26.75
N LEU A 443 6.59 2.46 27.19
CA LEU A 443 6.79 3.05 28.52
C LEU A 443 6.01 4.37 28.71
N LYS A 444 5.81 5.13 27.63
CA LYS A 444 5.07 6.40 27.64
C LYS A 444 3.59 6.28 27.30
N TRP A 445 3.08 5.06 27.03
CA TRP A 445 1.69 4.83 26.62
C TRP A 445 0.68 5.43 27.59
N ASN A 446 0.93 5.26 28.89
CA ASN A 446 0.11 5.81 29.96
C ASN A 446 0.65 7.16 30.50
N GLY A 447 1.45 7.86 29.68
CA GLY A 447 2.10 9.14 29.98
C GLY A 447 3.53 8.98 30.52
N ASN A 448 4.25 10.11 30.64
CA ASN A 448 5.63 10.12 31.12
C ASN A 448 5.76 9.61 32.57
N ALA A 449 6.59 8.59 32.73
CA ALA A 449 7.08 8.02 33.99
C ALA A 449 8.61 8.19 34.08
N GLU A 450 9.21 7.67 35.14
CA GLU A 450 10.67 7.61 35.28
C GLU A 450 11.31 6.61 34.31
N LYS A 451 12.65 6.62 34.24
CA LYS A 451 13.40 5.75 33.33
C LYS A 451 13.10 4.27 33.65
N ASN A 452 12.78 3.49 32.63
CA ASN A 452 12.37 2.09 32.75
C ASN A 452 11.15 1.88 33.67
N SER A 453 10.24 2.85 33.73
CA SER A 453 8.99 2.72 34.45
C SER A 453 7.80 2.96 33.52
N ILE A 454 6.67 2.34 33.86
CA ILE A 454 5.39 2.61 33.22
C ILE A 454 4.38 3.12 34.24
N ASN A 455 3.46 4.00 33.83
CA ASN A 455 2.32 4.40 34.66
C ASN A 455 1.19 3.36 34.57
N ILE A 456 0.57 3.03 35.70
CA ILE A 456 -0.56 2.08 35.78
C ILE A 456 -1.88 2.78 36.14
N PHE A 457 -2.99 2.30 35.56
CA PHE A 457 -4.33 2.82 35.82
C PHE A 457 -5.07 1.99 36.87
N ILE A 458 -5.21 2.53 38.09
CA ILE A 458 -5.89 1.86 39.21
C ILE A 458 -7.41 2.13 39.22
N GLY A 459 -8.04 2.27 38.05
CA GLY A 459 -9.51 2.39 37.92
C GLY A 459 -10.20 3.68 38.41
N LYS A 460 -9.52 4.60 39.10
CA LYS A 460 -10.04 5.94 39.47
C LYS A 460 -9.19 7.06 38.86
N ASN A 461 -9.80 8.23 38.63
CA ASN A 461 -9.09 9.43 38.16
C ASN A 461 -7.98 9.80 39.17
N GLN A 462 -6.75 9.51 38.79
CA GLN A 462 -5.54 9.85 39.52
C GLN A 462 -5.24 11.35 39.36
N ILE A 463 -5.93 12.21 40.10
CA ILE A 463 -5.79 13.67 39.96
C ILE A 463 -4.49 14.15 40.62
N LYS A 464 -4.11 13.58 41.77
CA LYS A 464 -3.00 14.07 42.60
C LYS A 464 -1.70 13.28 42.47
N TYR A 465 -1.77 11.96 42.32
CA TYR A 465 -0.60 11.09 42.24
C TYR A 465 -0.64 10.25 40.97
N LYS A 466 0.52 10.02 40.35
CA LYS A 466 0.76 8.97 39.35
C LYS A 466 1.21 7.73 40.10
N VAL A 467 0.79 6.55 39.66
CA VAL A 467 1.36 5.29 40.13
C VAL A 467 2.11 4.66 38.99
N SER A 468 3.35 4.26 39.26
CA SER A 468 4.23 3.64 38.29
C SER A 468 4.91 2.41 38.86
N GLU A 469 5.26 1.50 37.97
CA GLU A 469 6.05 0.31 38.27
C GLU A 469 7.30 0.27 37.39
N GLU A 470 8.32 -0.46 37.83
CA GLU A 470 9.55 -0.67 37.06
C GLU A 470 9.38 -1.87 36.11
N ILE A 471 9.69 -1.66 34.83
CA ILE A 471 9.66 -2.68 33.79
C ILE A 471 10.99 -2.69 33.04
N GLU A 472 11.69 -3.81 33.10
CA GLU A 472 12.92 -4.04 32.33
C GLU A 472 12.64 -4.87 31.09
N LEU A 473 12.50 -4.20 29.95
CA LEU A 473 12.39 -4.84 28.64
C LEU A 473 13.76 -4.90 27.94
N LYS A 474 14.22 -6.10 27.63
CA LYS A 474 15.42 -6.38 26.82
C LYS A 474 14.99 -6.90 25.45
N PRO A 475 15.54 -6.38 24.33
CA PRO A 475 15.27 -6.92 23.00
C PRO A 475 15.57 -8.42 22.90
N ASP A 476 14.67 -9.15 22.25
CA ASP A 476 14.87 -10.53 21.81
C ASP A 476 14.88 -10.57 20.28
N LEU A 477 15.99 -11.05 19.71
CA LEU A 477 16.26 -11.05 18.26
C LEU A 477 16.27 -12.48 17.68
N THR A 478 15.67 -13.44 18.40
CA THR A 478 15.64 -14.85 18.01
C THR A 478 14.68 -15.13 16.85
N ASN A 479 13.69 -14.25 16.61
CA ASN A 479 12.66 -14.40 15.58
C ASN A 479 13.01 -13.76 14.23
N LEU A 480 14.20 -13.17 14.10
CA LEU A 480 14.55 -12.45 12.88
C LEU A 480 14.62 -13.41 11.68
N PRO A 481 13.95 -13.10 10.56
CA PRO A 481 14.07 -13.86 9.34
C PRO A 481 15.48 -13.69 8.74
N TYR A 482 15.80 -14.56 7.78
CA TYR A 482 17.06 -14.50 7.04
C TYR A 482 16.76 -14.36 5.55
N ASN A 483 17.22 -13.26 4.97
CA ASN A 483 17.16 -13.03 3.53
C ASN A 483 18.42 -12.28 3.05
N ASN A 484 19.14 -12.88 2.11
CA ASN A 484 20.38 -12.34 1.54
C ASN A 484 20.17 -11.51 0.28
N GLU A 485 18.95 -11.42 -0.24
CA GLU A 485 18.66 -10.62 -1.43
C GLU A 485 18.82 -9.13 -1.12
N ASN A 486 19.49 -8.40 -2.02
CA ASN A 486 19.59 -6.95 -1.92
C ASN A 486 18.28 -6.24 -2.32
N LYS A 487 17.48 -6.86 -3.20
CA LYS A 487 16.18 -6.36 -3.65
C LYS A 487 15.11 -7.36 -3.22
N LEU A 488 14.40 -7.04 -2.15
CA LEU A 488 13.35 -7.89 -1.60
C LEU A 488 12.09 -7.81 -2.46
N LYS A 489 11.74 -8.92 -3.11
CA LYS A 489 10.49 -9.07 -3.88
C LYS A 489 9.34 -9.63 -3.03
N LYS A 490 9.66 -10.53 -2.10
CA LYS A 490 8.76 -11.07 -1.08
C LYS A 490 9.27 -10.59 0.28
N PHE A 491 8.43 -9.92 1.05
CA PHE A 491 8.76 -9.42 2.40
C PHE A 491 7.48 -9.18 3.19
N LEU A 492 7.59 -9.22 4.52
CA LEU A 492 6.51 -8.85 5.43
C LEU A 492 6.56 -7.36 5.73
N THR A 493 5.42 -6.68 5.67
CA THR A 493 5.29 -5.26 6.01
C THR A 493 5.03 -5.02 7.49
N THR A 494 4.56 -6.04 8.20
CA THR A 494 4.40 -6.02 9.66
C THR A 494 5.65 -6.60 10.29
N ILE A 495 6.23 -5.86 11.24
CA ILE A 495 7.45 -6.25 11.94
C ILE A 495 7.06 -6.86 13.28
N GLU A 496 7.42 -8.12 13.52
CA GLU A 496 7.23 -8.76 14.83
C GLU A 496 8.43 -8.42 15.73
N VAL A 497 8.20 -7.60 16.76
CA VAL A 497 9.19 -7.20 17.76
C VAL A 497 9.03 -8.05 19.02
N LYS A 498 10.11 -8.64 19.52
CA LYS A 498 10.09 -9.45 20.75
C LYS A 498 10.87 -8.81 21.89
N TYR A 499 10.30 -8.84 23.09
CA TYR A 499 10.98 -8.43 24.31
C TYR A 499 10.99 -9.56 25.33
N LYS A 500 12.10 -9.68 26.06
CA LYS A 500 12.23 -10.53 27.23
C LYS A 500 12.40 -9.69 28.48
N SER A 501 11.89 -10.19 29.60
CA SER A 501 12.08 -9.65 30.95
C SER A 501 12.44 -10.82 31.85
N ASP A 502 13.25 -10.55 32.88
CA ASP A 502 13.66 -11.58 33.85
C ASP A 502 12.44 -12.10 34.67
N ARG A 503 11.32 -11.37 34.65
CA ARG A 503 10.04 -11.73 35.30
C ARG A 503 9.02 -12.39 34.38
N LEU A 504 9.31 -12.52 33.08
CA LEU A 504 8.41 -13.18 32.12
C LEU A 504 8.83 -14.63 31.88
N THR A 505 7.86 -15.55 31.90
CA THR A 505 8.04 -16.91 31.39
C THR A 505 7.93 -16.91 29.86
N GLY A 506 8.94 -16.33 29.18
CA GLY A 506 9.02 -16.25 27.71
C GLY A 506 9.21 -14.83 27.18
N SER A 507 9.05 -14.68 25.86
CA SER A 507 9.10 -13.39 25.16
C SER A 507 7.69 -12.83 24.94
N CYS A 508 7.52 -11.53 25.12
CA CYS A 508 6.34 -10.80 24.66
C CYS A 508 6.53 -10.38 23.20
N GLU A 509 5.55 -10.66 22.35
CA GLU A 509 5.58 -10.43 20.91
C GLU A 509 4.61 -9.30 20.56
N ILE A 510 5.05 -8.39 19.69
CA ILE A 510 4.26 -7.24 19.26
C ILE A 510 4.37 -7.10 17.74
N ASP A 511 3.23 -7.23 17.07
CA ASP A 511 3.10 -6.95 15.63
C ASP A 511 3.04 -5.44 15.39
N ILE A 512 4.09 -4.89 14.77
CA ILE A 512 4.20 -3.47 14.46
C ILE A 512 3.98 -3.24 12.96
N ASP A 513 2.83 -2.67 12.61
CA ASP A 513 2.59 -2.07 11.31
C ASP A 513 2.82 -0.55 11.35
N PHE A 514 2.76 0.12 10.18
CA PHE A 514 3.03 1.56 10.11
C PHE A 514 2.08 2.39 11.00
N PRO A 515 0.74 2.23 10.97
CA PRO A 515 -0.15 3.01 11.83
C PRO A 515 0.17 2.88 13.32
N LEU A 516 0.51 1.66 13.80
CA LEU A 516 0.91 1.47 15.18
C LEU A 516 2.26 2.14 15.47
N TYR A 517 3.23 1.98 14.58
CA TYR A 517 4.54 2.63 14.71
C TYR A 517 4.42 4.15 14.78
N GLU A 518 3.65 4.76 13.88
CA GLU A 518 3.39 6.20 13.87
C GLU A 518 2.75 6.66 15.20
N LEU A 519 1.77 5.90 15.70
CA LEU A 519 1.16 6.19 16.99
C LEU A 519 2.19 6.12 18.12
N LEU A 520 3.04 5.08 18.16
CA LEU A 520 4.07 4.93 19.18
C LEU A 520 5.08 6.06 19.16
N ILE A 521 5.49 6.55 17.98
CA ILE A 521 6.36 7.72 17.84
C ILE A 521 5.68 8.98 18.38
N ARG A 522 4.40 9.21 18.02
CA ARG A 522 3.61 10.33 18.54
C ARG A 522 3.49 10.27 20.07
N VAL A 523 3.26 9.08 20.63
CA VAL A 523 3.22 8.83 22.08
C VAL A 523 4.58 9.12 22.73
N GLY A 524 5.66 8.67 22.09
CA GLY A 524 7.03 8.97 22.48
C GLY A 524 7.30 10.48 22.61
N ASN A 525 6.67 11.26 21.72
CA ASN A 525 6.71 12.73 21.64
C ASN A 525 5.63 13.43 22.50
N GLY A 526 4.88 12.69 23.33
CA GLY A 526 3.97 13.27 24.33
C GLY A 526 2.48 13.22 23.97
N TYR A 527 2.09 12.65 22.83
CA TYR A 527 0.68 12.37 22.52
C TYR A 527 0.11 11.34 23.52
N ARG A 528 -1.13 11.54 23.97
CA ARG A 528 -1.82 10.58 24.84
C ARG A 528 -2.90 9.83 24.06
N PRO A 529 -2.82 8.51 23.94
CA PRO A 529 -3.80 7.72 23.21
C PRO A 529 -5.21 7.89 23.77
N ASN A 530 -6.17 8.13 22.89
CA ASN A 530 -7.58 8.25 23.23
C ASN A 530 -8.30 6.88 23.15
N ARG A 531 -9.60 6.85 23.46
CA ARG A 531 -10.39 5.60 23.41
C ARG A 531 -10.47 4.99 22.00
N LYS A 532 -10.51 5.82 20.94
CA LYS A 532 -10.51 5.34 19.56
C LYS A 532 -9.17 4.67 19.21
N ASP A 533 -8.05 5.26 19.62
CA ASP A 533 -6.71 4.71 19.40
C ASP A 533 -6.59 3.32 20.05
N ARG A 534 -7.00 3.20 21.32
CA ARG A 534 -7.01 1.92 22.05
C ARG A 534 -7.90 0.86 21.39
N ASN A 535 -9.07 1.26 20.89
CA ASN A 535 -9.98 0.37 20.17
C ASN A 535 -9.47 -0.01 18.78
N HIS A 536 -8.68 0.85 18.13
CA HIS A 536 -8.11 0.54 16.83
C HIS A 536 -6.96 -0.48 16.96
N PHE A 537 -6.18 -0.40 18.04
CA PHE A 537 -5.02 -1.26 18.30
C PHE A 537 -5.28 -2.28 19.43
N ILE A 538 -6.38 -3.04 19.36
CA ILE A 538 -6.76 -4.03 20.40
C ILE A 538 -5.66 -5.08 20.62
N LYS A 539 -5.09 -5.65 19.55
CA LYS A 539 -4.00 -6.64 19.67
C LYS A 539 -2.77 -6.08 20.40
N PHE A 540 -2.44 -4.82 20.14
CA PHE A 540 -1.36 -4.14 20.86
C PHE A 540 -1.73 -3.98 22.34
N MET A 541 -2.98 -3.64 22.67
CA MET A 541 -3.43 -3.57 24.07
C MET A 541 -3.37 -4.94 24.77
N GLU A 542 -3.62 -6.05 24.07
CA GLU A 542 -3.41 -7.39 24.61
C GLU A 542 -1.94 -7.68 24.91
N SER A 543 -1.02 -7.32 24.00
CA SER A 543 0.42 -7.40 24.26
C SER A 543 0.85 -6.46 25.40
N MET A 544 0.22 -5.29 25.52
CA MET A 544 0.49 -4.32 26.58
C MET A 544 0.16 -4.88 27.96
N ASN A 545 -0.99 -5.55 28.10
CA ASN A 545 -1.36 -6.19 29.37
C ASN A 545 -0.35 -7.27 29.78
N LYS A 546 0.18 -8.05 28.82
CA LYS A 546 1.26 -9.02 29.08
C LYS A 546 2.58 -8.34 29.49
N ILE A 547 2.84 -7.12 29.02
CA ILE A 547 3.99 -6.32 29.44
C ILE A 547 3.80 -5.79 30.86
N GLU A 548 2.59 -5.35 31.23
CA GLU A 548 2.28 -4.94 32.60
C GLU A 548 2.44 -6.12 33.59
N GLU A 549 2.09 -7.35 33.18
CA GLU A 549 2.39 -8.56 33.98
C GLU A 549 3.90 -8.78 34.23
N ALA A 550 4.77 -8.27 33.35
CA ALA A 550 6.23 -8.32 33.51
C ALA A 550 6.77 -7.30 34.54
N GLY A 551 5.91 -6.40 35.00
CA GLY A 551 6.29 -5.28 35.84
C GLY A 551 6.56 -5.64 37.29
N SER A 552 6.78 -4.61 38.10
CA SER A 552 7.05 -4.76 39.53
C SER A 552 5.80 -4.70 40.39
N GLN A 553 4.59 -4.64 39.84
CA GLN A 553 3.36 -4.36 40.60
C GLN A 553 3.18 -5.19 41.87
N ASN A 554 3.59 -6.47 41.86
CA ASN A 554 3.46 -7.37 43.02
C ASN A 554 4.57 -7.19 44.08
N SER A 555 5.69 -6.55 43.74
CA SER A 555 6.84 -6.34 44.63
C SER A 555 7.08 -4.87 44.98
N LYS A 556 6.93 -3.95 44.03
CA LYS A 556 7.30 -2.54 44.17
C LYS A 556 6.43 -1.62 43.31
N LEU A 557 5.92 -0.56 43.92
CA LEU A 557 5.18 0.52 43.27
C LEU A 557 5.74 1.88 43.69
N VAL A 558 5.76 2.83 42.75
CA VAL A 558 6.20 4.21 42.98
C VAL A 558 5.03 5.16 42.76
N PHE A 559 4.78 6.02 43.74
CA PHE A 559 3.74 7.04 43.70
C PHE A 559 4.41 8.40 43.56
N THR A 560 4.10 9.13 42.49
CA THR A 560 4.70 10.45 42.22
C THR A 560 3.61 11.53 42.25
N GLU A 561 3.77 12.58 43.06
CA GLU A 561 2.84 13.70 43.08
C GLU A 561 2.83 14.46 41.73
N LYS A 562 1.66 14.96 41.31
CA LYS A 562 1.50 15.76 40.10
C LYS A 562 1.56 17.25 40.44
N ASN A 563 2.22 18.03 39.57
CA ASN A 563 2.13 19.50 39.50
C ASN A 563 2.71 20.29 40.69
N ARG A 564 3.92 19.95 41.16
CA ARG A 564 4.74 20.83 42.02
C ARG A 564 6.12 21.07 41.42
N GLN A 565 6.78 22.17 41.83
CA GLN A 565 8.18 22.46 41.47
C GLN A 565 9.11 21.32 41.91
N ASP A 566 8.84 20.72 43.07
CA ASP A 566 9.44 19.47 43.55
C ASP A 566 8.32 18.45 43.82
N ASN A 567 8.24 17.39 43.01
CA ASN A 567 7.22 16.35 43.18
C ASN A 567 7.71 15.32 44.22
N LYS A 568 7.00 15.20 45.35
CA LYS A 568 7.24 14.13 46.34
C LYS A 568 7.01 12.76 45.72
N LYS A 569 7.87 11.81 46.08
CA LYS A 569 7.79 10.42 45.63
C LYS A 569 7.67 9.51 46.82
N PHE A 570 6.87 8.46 46.67
CA PHE A 570 6.72 7.42 47.67
C PHE A 570 6.93 6.07 47.01
N ARG A 571 7.53 5.13 47.73
CA ARG A 571 7.72 3.75 47.31
C ARG A 571 6.93 2.84 48.23
N LEU A 572 6.12 1.96 47.66
CA LEU A 572 5.52 0.82 48.32
C LEU A 572 6.29 -0.43 47.87
N GLU A 573 6.82 -1.19 48.81
CA GLU A 573 7.59 -2.41 48.53
C GLU A 573 7.12 -3.54 49.45
N TYR A 574 6.92 -4.73 48.91
CA TYR A 574 6.63 -5.94 49.68
C TYR A 574 7.94 -6.63 50.01
N ASP A 575 8.19 -6.80 51.30
CA ASP A 575 9.36 -7.51 51.80
C ASP A 575 8.99 -8.99 51.98
N GLU A 576 9.45 -9.84 51.06
CA GLU A 576 9.14 -11.28 51.08
C GLU A 576 9.74 -12.00 52.29
N GLU A 577 10.90 -11.56 52.79
CA GLU A 577 11.55 -12.21 53.94
C GLU A 577 10.81 -11.94 55.25
N PHE A 578 10.17 -10.77 55.35
CA PHE A 578 9.45 -10.33 56.54
C PHE A 578 7.93 -10.33 56.38
N GLU A 579 7.41 -10.69 55.20
CA GLU A 579 5.99 -10.68 54.82
C GLU A 579 5.25 -9.34 55.10
N ILE A 580 5.95 -8.21 55.07
CA ILE A 580 5.41 -6.88 55.38
C ILE A 580 5.48 -5.91 54.19
N TYR A 581 4.52 -4.99 54.12
CA TYR A 581 4.58 -3.86 53.21
C TYR A 581 5.31 -2.67 53.85
N LYS A 582 6.31 -2.14 53.15
CA LYS A 582 7.05 -0.92 53.52
C LYS A 582 6.62 0.24 52.62
N PHE A 583 6.19 1.35 53.22
CA PHE A 583 5.84 2.59 52.51
C PHE A 583 6.76 3.73 52.95
N MET A 584 7.56 4.29 52.03
CA MET A 584 8.62 5.25 52.34
C MET A 584 8.62 6.42 51.36
N GLU A 585 8.96 7.64 51.81
CA GLU A 585 9.24 8.80 50.93
C GLU A 585 10.66 8.69 50.37
N ILE A 586 10.85 8.93 49.06
CA ILE A 586 12.14 8.76 48.35
C ILE A 586 12.55 10.00 47.55
#